data_AF-A0A1N7AIC9-F1
#
_entry.id   AF-A0A1N7AIC9-F1
#
_cell.length_a   1.000
_cell.length_b   1.000
_cell.length_c   1.000
_cell.angle_alpha   90.00
_cell.angle_beta   90.00
_cell.angle_gamma   90.00
#
_symmetry.space_group_name_H-M   'P 1'
#
loop_
_entity.id
_entity.type
_entity.pdbx_description
1 polymer ?
#
loop_
_entity_poly.entity_id
_entity_poly.type
_entity_poly.pdbx_seq_one_letter_code
_entity_poly.pdbx_strand_id
1 'polypeptide(L)' 'MAKRKRIAIRTSFGFDEHRQPLVLPNNLQAHAAIYFDAPDGNSIELITPIRLDTEEDFEVMTFEEWLKRQ' A
#
# COMPACT_ATOMS: atom_id res chain seq x y z
N MET A 1 -20.43 25.08 -1.92
CA MET A 1 -19.50 24.42 -2.84
C MET A 1 -18.43 23.69 -2.03
N ALA A 2 -18.35 22.36 -2.11
CA ALA A 2 -17.31 21.60 -1.41
C ALA A 2 -15.95 21.87 -2.07
N LYS A 3 -14.98 22.40 -1.31
CA LYS A 3 -13.59 22.54 -1.79
C LYS A 3 -13.03 21.13 -2.03
N ARG A 4 -12.53 20.85 -3.25
CA ARG A 4 -11.74 19.63 -3.51
C ARG A 4 -10.48 19.70 -2.64
N LYS A 5 -10.40 18.90 -1.59
CA LYS A 5 -9.15 18.68 -0.86
C LYS A 5 -8.33 17.68 -1.67
N ARG A 6 -7.09 18.03 -2.04
CA ARG A 6 -6.11 17.04 -2.49
C ARG A 6 -5.80 16.16 -1.29
N ILE A 7 -6.07 14.87 -1.42
CA ILE A 7 -5.65 13.85 -0.46
C ILE A 7 -4.21 13.48 -0.86
N ALA A 8 -3.25 13.71 0.04
CA ALA A 8 -1.84 13.39 -0.21
C ALA A 8 -1.56 11.91 0.10
N ILE A 9 -0.63 11.32 -0.65
CA ILE A 9 -0.07 10.02 -0.31
C ILE A 9 0.86 10.26 0.90
N ARG A 10 0.71 9.44 1.93
CA ARG A 10 1.48 9.59 3.18
C ARG A 10 2.67 8.63 3.19
N THR A 11 3.67 8.96 4.00
CA THR A 11 4.71 7.98 4.35
C THR A 11 4.09 6.89 5.26
N SER A 12 4.29 5.64 4.89
CA SER A 12 3.81 4.45 5.63
C SER A 12 4.87 3.36 5.61
N PHE A 13 5.04 2.64 6.73
CA PHE A 13 6.06 1.59 6.89
C PHE A 13 7.51 2.02 6.56
N GLY A 14 7.82 3.32 6.61
CA GLY A 14 9.13 3.87 6.22
C GLY A 14 9.31 4.14 4.72
N PHE A 15 8.25 4.03 3.93
CA PHE A 15 8.24 4.30 2.48
C PHE A 15 7.46 5.57 2.18
N ASP A 16 8.11 6.52 1.49
CA ASP A 16 7.49 7.76 1.03
C ASP A 16 6.53 7.56 -0.16
N GLU A 17 5.94 8.64 -0.64
CA GLU A 17 4.95 8.61 -1.73
C GLU A 17 5.49 8.08 -3.07
N HIS A 18 6.80 8.16 -3.32
CA HIS A 18 7.43 7.68 -4.55
C HIS A 18 7.75 6.18 -4.51
N ARG A 19 7.68 5.58 -3.32
CA ARG A 19 7.99 4.17 -3.09
C ARG A 19 6.73 3.34 -2.82
N GLN A 20 5.57 3.81 -3.28
CA GLN A 20 4.28 3.10 -3.20
C GLN A 20 3.76 2.80 -4.62
N PRO A 21 2.98 1.71 -4.81
CA PRO A 21 2.32 0.86 -3.81
C PRO A 21 3.26 -0.06 -3.02
N LEU A 22 2.85 -0.44 -1.80
CA LEU A 22 3.54 -1.42 -0.95
C LEU A 22 2.86 -2.77 -1.02
N VAL A 23 3.64 -3.85 -1.01
CA VAL A 23 3.14 -5.22 -0.89
C VAL A 23 3.23 -5.67 0.54
N LEU A 24 2.09 -6.05 1.11
CA LEU A 24 1.97 -6.52 2.49
C LEU A 24 1.92 -8.06 2.53
N PRO A 25 2.62 -8.70 3.47
CA PRO A 25 2.55 -10.15 3.71
C PRO A 25 1.28 -10.49 4.50
N ASN A 26 0.11 -10.24 3.90
CA ASN A 26 -1.16 -10.61 4.49
C ASN A 26 -1.38 -12.11 4.24
N ASN A 27 -1.40 -12.93 5.29
CA ASN A 27 -1.50 -14.38 5.09
C ASN A 27 -2.78 -14.81 4.37
N LEU A 28 -2.59 -15.83 3.53
CA LEU A 28 -3.39 -16.32 2.40
C LEU A 28 -3.44 -15.45 1.14
N GLN A 29 -3.06 -14.17 1.15
CA GLN A 29 -3.13 -13.29 -0.03
C GLN A 29 -2.11 -12.13 -0.01
N ALA A 30 -1.28 -12.03 -1.05
CA ALA A 30 -0.48 -10.82 -1.24
C ALA A 30 -1.36 -9.68 -1.75
N HIS A 31 -1.21 -8.49 -1.15
CA HIS A 31 -1.95 -7.28 -1.53
C HIS A 31 -0.98 -6.14 -1.82
N ALA A 32 -1.31 -5.31 -2.81
CA ALA A 32 -0.66 -4.02 -3.03
C ALA A 32 -1.54 -2.88 -2.48
N ALA A 33 -0.95 -1.97 -1.70
CA ALA A 33 -1.65 -0.89 -1.03
C ALA A 33 -0.97 0.48 -1.23
N ILE A 34 -1.77 1.54 -1.33
CA ILE A 34 -1.33 2.95 -1.25
C ILE A 34 -2.01 3.59 -0.04
N TYR A 35 -1.25 4.35 0.74
CA TYR A 35 -1.70 5.02 1.95
C TYR A 35 -1.85 6.52 1.76
N PHE A 36 -2.91 7.08 2.34
CA PHE A 36 -3.27 8.48 2.24
C PHE A 36 -3.56 9.11 3.60
N ASP A 37 -3.30 10.41 3.73
CA ASP A 37 -3.73 11.16 4.91
C ASP A 37 -5.21 11.52 4.83
N ALA A 38 -5.99 11.05 5.80
CA ALA A 38 -7.36 11.50 5.98
C ALA A 38 -7.38 12.89 6.65
N PRO A 39 -8.39 13.74 6.37
CA PRO A 39 -8.47 15.07 6.97
C PRO A 39 -8.57 15.10 8.51
N ASP A 40 -8.90 13.99 9.14
CA ASP A 40 -9.01 13.80 10.59
C ASP A 40 -7.71 13.27 11.22
N GLY A 41 -6.66 13.06 10.43
CA GLY A 41 -5.37 12.50 10.88
C GLY A 41 -5.29 10.98 10.86
N ASN A 42 -6.37 10.28 10.47
CA ASN A 42 -6.34 8.84 10.25
C ASN A 42 -5.69 8.48 8.89
N SER A 43 -5.45 7.19 8.67
CA SER A 43 -5.01 6.68 7.36
C SER A 43 -6.20 6.23 6.53
N ILE A 44 -6.25 6.63 5.26
CA ILE A 44 -7.06 5.97 4.23
C ILE A 44 -6.15 5.02 3.46
N GLU A 45 -6.63 3.82 3.16
CA GLU A 45 -5.91 2.80 2.41
C GLU A 45 -6.68 2.45 1.13
N LEU A 46 -5.97 2.43 -0.01
CA LEU A 46 -6.46 1.83 -1.25
C LEU A 46 -5.67 0.55 -1.50
N ILE A 47 -6.34 -0.59 -1.43
CA ILE A 47 -5.72 -1.92 -1.46
C ILE A 47 -6.37 -2.82 -2.52
N THR A 48 -5.57 -3.64 -3.19
CA THR A 48 -6.04 -4.67 -4.11
C THR A 48 -5.25 -5.97 -3.92
N PRO A 49 -5.90 -7.15 -3.99
CA PRO A 49 -5.16 -8.40 -4.07
C PRO A 49 -4.35 -8.44 -5.36
N ILE A 50 -3.13 -8.98 -5.28
CA ILE A 50 -2.24 -9.22 -6.43
C ILE A 50 -1.91 -10.71 -6.60
N ARG A 51 -2.09 -11.50 -5.54
CA ARG A 51 -1.99 -12.97 -5.57
C ARG A 51 -2.93 -13.56 -4.52
N LEU A 52 -3.63 -14.63 -4.89
CA LEU A 52 -4.59 -15.32 -4.03
C LEU A 52 -4.08 -16.72 -3.65
N ASP A 53 -4.64 -17.27 -2.58
CA ASP A 53 -4.44 -18.65 -2.12
C ASP A 53 -2.97 -19.05 -1.99
N THR A 54 -2.13 -18.11 -1.57
CA THR A 54 -0.69 -18.31 -1.39
C THR A 54 -0.27 -17.77 -0.03
N GLU A 55 0.42 -18.60 0.74
CA GLU A 55 1.13 -18.18 1.95
C GLU A 55 2.58 -17.91 1.54
N GLU A 56 3.00 -16.64 1.62
CA GLU A 56 4.35 -16.21 1.32
C GLU A 56 4.90 -15.42 2.50
N ASP A 57 6.07 -15.81 2.98
CA ASP A 57 6.79 -15.07 4.00
C ASP A 57 7.72 -14.04 3.32
N PHE A 58 7.48 -12.75 3.60
CA PHE A 58 8.33 -11.65 3.14
C PHE A 58 8.10 -10.37 3.95
N GLU A 59 9.11 -9.51 3.99
CA GLU A 59 8.98 -8.17 4.57
C GLU A 59 8.24 -7.21 3.64
N VAL A 60 7.56 -6.21 4.22
CA VAL A 60 6.90 -5.15 3.44
C VAL A 60 7.88 -4.53 2.45
N MET A 61 7.50 -4.51 1.17
CA MET A 61 8.34 -4.04 0.07
C MET A 61 7.53 -3.23 -0.93
N THR A 62 8.18 -2.54 -1.86
CA THR A 62 7.49 -1.88 -2.97
C THR A 62 6.90 -2.91 -3.95
N PHE A 63 5.85 -2.53 -4.67
CA PHE A 63 5.29 -3.38 -5.72
C PHE A 63 6.32 -3.71 -6.83
N GLU A 64 7.22 -2.77 -7.14
CA GLU A 64 8.32 -3.02 -8.08
C GLU A 64 9.30 -4.08 -7.59
N GLU A 65 9.64 -4.07 -6.30
CA GLU A 65 10.49 -5.10 -5.69
C GLU A 65 9.79 -6.47 -5.70
N TRP A 66 8.49 -6.51 -5.43
CA TRP A 66 7.70 -7.73 -5.49
C TRP A 66 7.65 -8.32 -6.91
N LEU A 67 7.44 -7.48 -7.94
CA LEU A 67 7.44 -7.91 -9.34
C LEU A 67 8.78 -8.55 -9.77
N LYS A 68 9.91 -8.10 -9.21
CA LYS A 68 11.24 -8.68 -9.49
C LYS A 68 11.47 -10.05 -8.83
N ARG A 69 10.62 -10.45 -7.89
CA ARG A 69 10.69 -11.75 -7.20
C ARG A 69 9.87 -12.85 -7.90
N GLN A 70 8.96 -12.46 -8.80
CA GLN A 70 8.15 -13.40 -9.59
C GLN A 70 8.97 -13.99 -10.74
#